data_AF-A0A6L2NPQ4-F1
#
_entry.id   AF-A0A6L2NPQ4-F1
#
_cell.length_a   1.000
_cell.length_b   1.000
_cell.length_c   1.000
_cell.angle_alpha   90.00
_cell.angle_beta   90.00
_cell.angle_gamma   90.00
#
_symmetry.space_group_name_H-M   'P 1'
#
loop_
_entity.id
_entity.type
_entity.pdbx_description
1 polymer ?
#
loop_
_entity_poly.entity_id
_entity_poly.type
_entity_poly.pdbx_seq_one_letter_code
_entity_poly.pdbx_strand_id
1 'polypeptide(L)'
;MSTAYHPETDGQTERTIQTLEDMLRACAIDFGKGWEKHLPLVEFSYNNSYHASIKAAPFEALYGRKCRSLVCWAEVGDTQPTGPEIIHETTKKIVQI
;
A
#
# COMPACT_ATOMS: atom_id res chain seq x y z
N MET A 1 1.05 -8.99 -26.75
CA MET A 1 -0.12 -9.77 -27.23
C MET A 1 -0.14 -11.07 -26.45
N SER A 2 -1.09 -11.24 -25.53
CA SER A 2 -1.36 -12.53 -24.87
C SER A 2 -2.00 -13.45 -25.92
N THR A 3 -1.49 -14.68 -26.07
CA THR A 3 -2.07 -15.67 -26.99
C THR A 3 -2.90 -16.65 -26.17
N ALA A 4 -4.05 -17.08 -26.71
CA ALA A 4 -5.08 -17.84 -25.99
C ALA A 4 -4.65 -19.19 -25.37
N TYR A 5 -3.38 -19.60 -25.54
CA TYR A 5 -2.86 -20.88 -25.05
C TYR A 5 -1.41 -20.78 -24.52
N HIS A 6 -0.91 -19.59 -24.19
CA HIS A 6 0.45 -19.42 -23.66
C HIS A 6 0.47 -18.76 -22.27
N PRO A 7 0.30 -19.55 -21.19
CA PRO A 7 0.25 -19.03 -19.82
C PRO A 7 1.59 -18.50 -19.31
N GLU A 8 2.68 -18.73 -20.04
CA GLU A 8 4.05 -18.40 -19.61
C GLU A 8 4.30 -16.88 -19.42
N THR A 9 3.41 -16.03 -19.93
CA THR A 9 3.55 -14.56 -19.84
C THR A 9 2.38 -13.84 -19.15
N ASP A 10 1.27 -14.53 -18.84
CA ASP A 10 0.03 -13.90 -18.34
C ASP A 10 -0.27 -14.18 -16.86
N GLY A 11 0.48 -15.08 -16.21
CA GLY A 11 0.19 -15.48 -14.81
C GLY A 11 0.27 -14.34 -13.78
N GLN A 12 1.09 -13.31 -14.02
CA GLN A 12 1.12 -12.09 -13.20
C GLN A 12 -0.19 -11.30 -13.34
N THR A 13 -0.68 -11.14 -14.56
CA THR A 13 -1.95 -10.46 -14.86
C THR A 13 -3.12 -11.26 -14.32
N GLU A 14 -3.15 -12.57 -14.52
CA GLU A 14 -4.21 -13.46 -14.02
C GLU A 14 -4.31 -13.40 -12.50
N ARG A 15 -3.18 -13.48 -11.78
CA ARG A 15 -3.15 -13.37 -10.32
C ARG A 15 -3.62 -12.00 -9.83
N THR A 16 -3.25 -10.96 -10.56
CA THR A 16 -3.67 -9.57 -10.30
C THR A 16 -5.19 -9.44 -10.46
N ILE A 17 -5.73 -9.94 -11.57
CA ILE A 17 -7.18 -9.94 -11.86
C ILE A 17 -7.92 -10.71 -10.77
N GLN A 18 -7.46 -11.90 -10.41
CA GLN A 18 -8.11 -12.71 -9.37
C GLN A 18 -8.18 -11.98 -8.02
N THR A 19 -7.10 -11.31 -7.63
CA THR A 19 -7.05 -10.52 -6.38
C THR A 19 -8.07 -9.38 -6.41
N LEU A 20 -8.15 -8.67 -7.54
CA LEU A 20 -9.13 -7.58 -7.71
C LEU A 20 -10.57 -8.11 -7.66
N GLU A 21 -10.85 -9.23 -8.32
CA GLU A 21 -12.17 -9.87 -8.27
C GLU A 21 -12.57 -10.28 -6.84
N ASP A 22 -11.64 -10.83 -6.06
CA ASP A 22 -11.90 -11.23 -4.68
C ASP A 22 -12.19 -10.01 -3.79
N MET A 23 -11.43 -8.92 -3.95
CA MET A 23 -11.69 -7.66 -3.24
C MET A 23 -13.05 -7.05 -3.61
N LEU A 24 -13.39 -7.06 -4.90
CA LEU A 24 -14.69 -6.56 -5.38
C LEU A 24 -15.84 -7.43 -4.87
N ARG A 25 -15.65 -8.76 -4.81
CA ARG A 25 -16.64 -9.69 -4.27
C ARG A 25 -16.88 -9.45 -2.79
N ALA A 26 -15.82 -9.29 -1.99
CA ALA A 26 -15.95 -8.94 -0.58
C ALA A 26 -16.69 -7.61 -0.40
N CYS A 27 -16.32 -6.58 -1.18
CA CYS A 27 -16.99 -5.28 -1.18
C CYS A 27 -18.50 -5.40 -1.49
N ALA A 28 -18.87 -6.17 -2.51
CA ALA A 28 -20.27 -6.39 -2.87
C ALA A 28 -21.06 -7.13 -1.77
N ILE A 29 -20.42 -8.06 -1.06
CA ILE A 29 -21.03 -8.78 0.07
C ILE A 29 -21.25 -7.84 1.26
N ASP A 30 -20.24 -7.05 1.63
CA ASP A 30 -20.27 -6.22 2.83
C ASP A 30 -21.17 -4.99 2.68
N PHE A 31 -21.14 -4.33 1.51
CA PHE A 31 -21.86 -3.08 1.27
C PHE A 31 -23.20 -3.26 0.53
N GLY A 32 -23.45 -4.45 -0.01
CA GLY A 32 -24.73 -4.80 -0.65
C GLY A 32 -25.14 -3.82 -1.76
N LYS A 33 -26.36 -3.29 -1.69
CA LYS A 33 -26.85 -2.26 -2.63
C LYS A 33 -26.16 -0.94 -2.32
N GLY A 34 -25.25 -0.48 -3.19
CA GLY A 34 -24.43 0.70 -2.95
C GLY A 34 -22.93 0.45 -2.96
N TRP A 35 -22.49 -0.81 -3.14
CA TRP A 35 -21.08 -1.19 -3.19
C TRP A 35 -20.25 -0.36 -4.20
N GLU A 36 -20.89 0.14 -5.26
CA GLU A 36 -20.26 1.00 -6.26
C GLU A 36 -19.70 2.29 -5.67
N LYS A 37 -20.32 2.81 -4.59
CA LYS A 37 -19.83 4.01 -3.87
C LYS A 37 -18.54 3.74 -3.10
N HIS A 38 -18.22 2.47 -2.87
CA HIS A 38 -17.03 2.01 -2.16
C HIS A 38 -15.90 1.57 -3.11
N LEU A 39 -16.12 1.62 -4.43
CA LEU A 39 -15.07 1.38 -5.42
C LEU A 39 -13.79 2.21 -5.20
N PRO A 40 -13.86 3.51 -4.87
CA PRO A 40 -12.65 4.28 -4.59
C PRO A 40 -11.85 3.72 -3.40
N LEU A 41 -12.53 3.13 -2.41
CA LEU A 41 -11.86 2.51 -1.25
C LEU A 41 -11.19 1.19 -1.64
N VAL A 42 -11.82 0.38 -2.49
CA VAL A 42 -11.23 -0.86 -3.02
C VAL A 42 -9.98 -0.55 -3.85
N GLU A 43 -10.09 0.40 -4.78
CA GLU A 43 -8.96 0.86 -5.60
C GLU A 43 -7.81 1.39 -4.73
N PHE A 44 -8.14 2.25 -3.77
CA PHE A 44 -7.16 2.78 -2.83
C PHE A 44 -6.44 1.67 -2.06
N SER A 45 -7.19 0.69 -1.54
CA SER A 45 -6.65 -0.43 -0.80
C SER A 45 -5.73 -1.29 -1.66
N TYR A 46 -6.13 -1.58 -2.90
CA TYR A 46 -5.34 -2.38 -3.83
C TYR A 46 -4.03 -1.67 -4.21
N ASN A 47 -4.10 -0.40 -4.59
CA ASN A 47 -2.96 0.39 -5.05
C ASN A 47 -1.95 0.69 -3.94
N ASN A 48 -2.38 0.71 -2.68
CA ASN A 48 -1.52 1.03 -1.54
C ASN A 48 -1.09 -0.20 -0.71
N SER A 49 -1.57 -1.40 -1.04
CA SER A 49 -1.14 -2.63 -0.40
C SER A 49 0.18 -3.13 -0.98
N TYR A 50 0.99 -3.81 -0.16
CA TYR A 50 2.25 -4.41 -0.61
C TYR A 50 2.02 -5.58 -1.56
N HIS A 51 2.69 -5.57 -2.71
CA HIS A 51 2.65 -6.65 -3.69
C HIS A 51 3.98 -7.38 -3.74
N ALA A 52 3.97 -8.68 -3.45
CA ALA A 52 5.20 -9.47 -3.35
C ALA A 52 5.99 -9.58 -4.68
N SER A 53 5.32 -9.49 -5.84
CA SER A 53 5.98 -9.59 -7.15
C SER A 53 6.82 -8.35 -7.49
N ILE A 54 6.33 -7.16 -7.14
CA ILE A 54 7.03 -5.89 -7.35
C ILE A 54 7.80 -5.42 -6.11
N LYS A 55 7.65 -6.12 -4.98
CA LYS A 55 8.27 -5.82 -3.68
C LYS A 55 8.01 -4.40 -3.16
N ALA A 56 6.86 -3.83 -3.54
CA ALA A 56 6.40 -2.50 -3.17
C ALA A 56 4.88 -2.42 -3.30
N ALA A 57 4.26 -1.33 -2.86
CA ALA A 57 2.89 -1.04 -3.30
C ALA A 57 2.87 -0.54 -4.76
N PRO A 58 1.86 -0.85 -5.57
CA PRO A 58 1.74 -0.31 -6.94
C PRO A 58 1.86 1.21 -7.00
N PHE A 59 1.26 1.93 -6.04
CA PHE A 59 1.39 3.37 -5.91
C PHE A 59 2.84 3.82 -5.68
N GLU A 60 3.57 3.13 -4.79
CA GLU A 60 4.97 3.42 -4.52
C GLU A 60 5.85 3.19 -5.75
N ALA A 61 5.63 2.08 -6.45
CA ALA A 61 6.35 1.75 -7.67
C ALA A 61 6.11 2.78 -8.78
N LEU A 62 4.88 3.32 -8.87
CA LEU A 62 4.50 4.29 -9.91
C LEU A 62 5.00 5.71 -9.61
N TYR A 63 4.92 6.15 -8.35
CA TYR A 63 5.19 7.54 -7.97
C TYR A 63 6.51 7.73 -7.20
N GLY A 64 7.20 6.66 -6.83
CA GLY A 64 8.46 6.70 -6.09
C GLY A 64 8.32 7.16 -4.63
N ARG A 65 7.11 7.17 -4.08
CA ARG A 65 6.82 7.59 -2.70
C ARG A 65 5.63 6.84 -2.12
N LYS A 66 5.62 6.65 -0.80
CA LYS A 66 4.46 6.13 -0.08
C LYS A 66 3.24 7.05 -0.25
N CYS A 67 2.05 6.46 -0.34
CA CYS A 67 0.81 7.24 -0.33
C CYS A 67 0.70 7.99 1.01
N ARG A 68 0.24 9.24 0.94
CA ARG A 68 -0.05 10.05 2.12
C ARG A 68 -1.56 10.20 2.22
N SER A 69 -2.18 9.34 3.02
CA SER A 69 -3.62 9.34 3.25
C SER A 69 -3.90 9.33 4.74
N LEU A 70 -4.96 10.02 5.15
CA LEU A 70 -5.47 9.99 6.53
C LEU A 70 -5.80 8.56 7.01
N VAL A 71 -6.06 7.65 6.07
CA VAL A 71 -6.40 6.24 6.34
C VAL A 71 -5.14 5.35 6.45
N CYS A 72 -4.00 5.79 5.91
CA CYS A 72 -2.74 5.02 5.89
C CYS A 72 -1.58 5.80 6.52
N TRP A 73 -1.76 6.30 7.75
CA TRP A 73 -0.71 6.95 8.56
C TRP A 73 0.31 5.97 9.17
N ALA A 74 0.63 4.88 8.48
CA ALA A 74 1.78 4.08 8.85
C ALA A 74 3.00 4.64 8.07
N GLU A 75 3.80 5.46 8.76
CA GLU A 75 5.15 5.93 8.37
C GLU A 75 5.26 7.14 7.41
N VAL A 76 4.65 8.26 7.76
CA VAL A 76 5.26 9.57 7.41
C VAL A 76 5.48 10.34 8.70
N GLY A 77 6.64 10.13 9.31
CA GLY A 77 7.08 10.87 10.48
C GLY A 77 7.12 10.03 11.74
N ASP A 78 8.08 9.11 11.80
CA ASP A 78 9.08 9.14 12.85
C ASP A 78 10.33 8.53 12.25
N THR A 79 11.15 9.37 11.61
CA THR A 79 12.58 9.08 11.64
C THR A 79 12.95 9.17 13.12
N GLN A 80 12.75 8.07 13.86
CA GLN A 80 13.37 7.90 15.16
C GLN A 80 14.84 8.24 14.94
N PRO A 81 15.41 9.24 15.62
CA PRO A 81 16.85 9.47 15.54
C PRO A 81 17.51 8.15 15.93
N THR A 82 18.02 7.41 14.95
CA THR A 82 18.57 6.08 15.23
C THR A 82 20.05 6.29 15.48
N GLY A 83 20.44 6.20 16.75
CA GLY A 83 21.84 6.26 17.15
C GLY A 83 22.24 7.55 17.88
N PRO A 84 23.43 8.12 17.61
CA PRO A 84 24.05 9.18 18.44
C PRO A 84 23.21 10.46 18.61
N GLU A 85 22.29 10.75 17.70
CA GLU A 85 21.41 11.92 17.81
C GLU A 85 20.55 11.92 19.09
N ILE A 86 20.08 10.76 19.57
CA ILE A 86 19.31 10.66 20.83
C ILE A 86 20.17 11.13 22.01
N ILE A 87 21.42 10.67 22.06
CA ILE A 87 22.33 10.99 23.16
C ILE A 87 22.60 12.49 23.16
N HIS A 88 22.83 13.07 21.99
CA HIS A 88 23.11 14.49 21.86
C HIS A 88 21.90 15.37 22.24
N GLU A 89 20.68 14.97 21.85
CA GLU A 89 19.46 15.67 22.25
C GLU A 89 19.21 15.59 23.75
N THR A 90 19.38 14.40 24.34
CA THR A 90 19.21 14.19 25.79
C THR A 90 20.23 15.01 26.59
N THR A 91 21.48 15.06 26.11
CA THR A 91 22.54 15.84 26.75
C THR A 91 22.22 17.34 26.73
N LYS A 92 21.70 17.87 25.62
CA LYS A 92 21.29 19.28 25.52
C LYS A 92 20.16 19.63 26.50
N LYS A 93 19.19 18.74 26.69
CA LYS A 93 18.07 18.94 27.62
C LYS A 93 18.52 18.93 29.08
N ILE A 94 19.49 18.09 29.43
CA ILE A 94 20.04 18.02 30.80
C ILE A 94 20.84 19.29 31.16
N VAL A 95 21.57 19.88 30.21
CA VAL A 95 22.37 21.11 30.44
C VAL A 95 21.50 22.37 30.60
N GLN A 96 20.21 22.31 30.27
CA GLN A 96 19.27 23.43 30.38
C GLN A 96 18.44 23.42 31.68
N ILE A 97 18.67 22.47 32.58
CA ILE A 97 18.12 22.43 33.95
C ILE A 97 19.18 22.98 34.90
#